data_AF-A0A957KNK5-F1
#
_entry.id   AF-A0A957KNK5-F1
#
_cell.length_a   1.000
_cell.length_b   1.000
_cell.length_c   1.000
_cell.angle_alpha   90.00
_cell.angle_beta   90.00
_cell.angle_gamma   90.00
#
_symmetry.space_group_name_H-M   'P 1'
#
loop_
_entity.id
_entity.type
_entity.pdbx_description
1 polymer ?
#
loop_
_entity_poly.entity_id
_entity_poly.type
_entity_poly.pdbx_seq_one_letter_code
_entity_poly.pdbx_strand_id
1 'polypeptide(L)'
;MTKQSPLTYATNGLAALRDNLRGEFVGALLVILGGFLLWRVAAYVPGDGSPPLLTTLTGWTAPLFAASLVIIGLVLIFRRRAGYWSAEALIGVELLLLGLMGATFVRSEGIANWNTQFDGTAGGVIGWALGNLALNLLGAS
;
A
#
# COMPACT_ATOMS: atom_id res chain seq x y z
N MET A 1 12.81 35.48 -29.54
CA MET A 1 12.87 35.24 -28.08
C MET A 1 11.85 36.14 -27.39
N THR A 2 10.66 35.62 -27.10
CA THR A 2 9.59 36.36 -26.41
C THR A 2 9.93 36.47 -24.92
N LYS A 3 10.20 37.68 -24.43
CA LYS A 3 10.38 37.95 -22.99
C LYS A 3 9.06 37.61 -22.28
N GLN A 4 9.06 36.54 -21.50
CA GLN A 4 7.91 36.20 -20.66
C GLN A 4 7.67 37.33 -19.65
N SER A 5 6.41 37.67 -19.44
CA SER A 5 6.03 38.72 -18.50
C SER A 5 6.45 38.33 -17.06
N PRO A 6 6.88 39.29 -16.22
CA PRO A 6 7.27 39.03 -14.84
C PRO A 6 6.14 38.42 -14.00
N LEU A 7 4.87 38.71 -14.36
CA LEU A 7 3.70 38.11 -13.72
C LEU A 7 3.59 36.62 -14.05
N THR A 8 3.87 36.22 -15.29
CA THR A 8 3.87 34.81 -15.72
C THR A 8 4.96 34.00 -15.02
N TYR A 9 6.13 34.60 -14.78
CA TYR A 9 7.20 33.96 -14.00
C TYR A 9 6.79 33.76 -12.54
N ALA A 10 6.18 34.77 -11.92
CA ALA A 10 5.71 34.69 -10.53
C ALA A 10 4.61 33.64 -10.34
N THR A 11 3.63 33.58 -11.24
CA THR A 11 2.54 32.58 -11.16
C THR A 11 3.06 31.15 -11.33
N ASN A 12 4.00 30.94 -12.24
CA ASN A 12 4.60 29.63 -12.47
C ASN A 12 5.45 29.18 -11.26
N GLY A 13 6.18 30.11 -10.64
CA GLY A 13 6.94 29.84 -9.42
C GLY A 13 6.05 29.45 -8.24
N LEU A 14 4.95 30.18 -8.04
CA LEU A 14 3.96 29.89 -6.98
C LEU A 14 3.27 28.55 -7.19
N ALA A 15 2.87 28.23 -8.43
CA ALA A 15 2.27 26.94 -8.76
C ALA A 15 3.23 25.78 -8.47
N ALA A 16 4.48 25.90 -8.92
CA ALA A 16 5.51 24.89 -8.65
C ALA A 16 5.80 24.74 -7.14
N LEU A 17 5.82 25.83 -6.38
CA LEU A 17 6.05 25.78 -4.93
C LEU A 17 4.89 25.08 -4.21
N ARG A 18 3.66 25.43 -4.55
CA ARG A 18 2.44 24.79 -4.01
C ARG A 18 2.41 23.29 -4.32
N ASP A 19 2.75 22.90 -5.53
CA ASP A 19 2.72 21.49 -5.94
C ASP A 19 3.81 20.66 -5.24
N ASN A 20 4.99 21.26 -4.97
CA ASN A 20 6.01 20.60 -4.16
C ASN A 20 5.58 20.47 -2.71
N LEU A 21 5.07 21.54 -2.07
CA LEU A 21 4.60 21.50 -0.69
C LEU A 21 3.47 20.48 -0.50
N ARG A 22 2.55 20.39 -1.46
CA ARG A 22 1.47 19.40 -1.43
C ARG A 22 2.01 17.97 -1.54
N GLY A 23 2.97 17.72 -2.43
CA GLY A 23 3.60 16.42 -2.57
C GLY A 23 4.36 16.00 -1.30
N GLU A 24 5.16 16.90 -0.74
CA GLU A 24 5.91 16.69 0.50
C GLU A 24 4.99 16.43 1.69
N PHE A 25 3.88 17.18 1.81
CA PHE A 25 2.89 16.98 2.87
C PHE A 25 2.21 15.61 2.79
N VAL A 26 1.75 15.21 1.60
CA VAL A 26 1.16 13.88 1.38
C VAL A 26 2.20 12.80 1.66
N GLY A 27 3.44 13.01 1.22
CA GLY A 27 4.54 12.09 1.48
C GLY A 27 4.83 11.90 2.97
N ALA A 28 4.89 13.00 3.74
CA ALA A 28 5.07 12.97 5.18
C ALA A 28 3.94 12.21 5.88
N LEU A 29 2.69 12.44 5.46
CA LEU A 29 1.53 11.71 6.00
C LEU A 29 1.65 10.21 5.75
N LEU A 30 2.05 9.80 4.54
CA LEU A 30 2.26 8.39 4.20
C LEU A 30 3.40 7.74 4.99
N VAL A 31 4.51 8.44 5.20
CA VAL A 31 5.62 7.95 6.04
C VAL A 31 5.17 7.76 7.48
N ILE A 32 4.45 8.74 8.05
CA ILE A 32 3.96 8.65 9.43
C ILE A 32 2.95 7.50 9.56
N LEU A 33 1.98 7.41 8.65
CA LEU A 33 0.96 6.37 8.67
C LEU A 33 1.59 4.98 8.46
N GLY A 34 2.41 4.81 7.43
CA GLY A 34 3.09 3.56 7.14
C GLY A 34 4.03 3.14 8.27
N GLY A 35 4.80 4.06 8.84
CA GLY A 35 5.67 3.82 9.98
C GLY A 35 4.89 3.42 11.24
N PHE A 36 3.77 4.10 11.52
CA PHE A 36 2.88 3.73 12.62
C PHE A 36 2.29 2.32 12.42
N LEU A 37 1.82 2.01 11.22
CA LEU A 37 1.30 0.67 10.90
C LEU A 37 2.37 -0.40 11.02
N LEU A 38 3.58 -0.14 10.54
CA LEU A 38 4.71 -1.06 10.64
C LEU A 38 5.08 -1.30 12.10
N TRP A 39 5.13 -0.25 12.92
CA TRP A 39 5.32 -0.34 14.36
C TRP A 39 4.23 -1.19 15.02
N ARG A 40 2.96 -0.97 14.69
CA ARG A 40 1.84 -1.76 15.24
C ARG A 40 1.94 -3.25 14.91
N VAL A 41 2.40 -3.59 13.71
CA VAL A 41 2.65 -4.98 13.30
C VAL A 41 3.85 -5.55 14.03
N ALA A 42 4.96 -4.81 14.12
CA ALA A 42 6.20 -5.27 14.75
C ALA A 42 6.09 -5.42 16.28
N ALA A 43 5.31 -4.55 16.93
CA ALA A 43 5.09 -4.59 18.37
C ALA A 43 4.03 -5.61 18.80
N TYR A 44 3.36 -6.29 17.85
CA TYR A 44 2.36 -7.28 18.17
C TYR A 44 3.01 -8.60 18.63
N VAL A 45 2.65 -9.04 19.83
CA VAL A 45 3.03 -10.35 20.36
C VAL A 45 1.80 -11.28 20.29
N PRO A 46 1.90 -12.42 19.60
CA PRO A 46 0.81 -13.40 19.55
C PRO A 46 0.41 -13.87 20.95
N GLY A 47 -0.88 -13.86 21.26
CA GLY A 47 -1.44 -14.34 22.53
C GLY A 47 -1.86 -13.24 23.52
N ASP A 48 -1.48 -11.98 23.29
CA ASP A 48 -1.76 -10.87 24.23
C ASP A 48 -2.97 -10.00 23.82
N GLY A 49 -3.70 -10.41 22.78
CA GLY A 49 -4.90 -9.71 22.31
C GLY A 49 -5.21 -9.93 20.83
N SER A 50 -6.20 -9.19 20.35
CA SER A 50 -6.62 -9.20 18.95
C SER A 50 -5.49 -8.71 18.03
N PRO A 51 -5.28 -9.35 16.86
CA PRO A 51 -4.25 -8.93 15.93
C PRO A 51 -4.47 -7.48 15.46
N PRO A 52 -3.40 -6.75 15.10
CA PRO A 52 -3.52 -5.43 14.50
C PRO A 52 -4.40 -5.48 13.27
N LEU A 53 -5.21 -4.44 13.04
CA LEU A 53 -6.13 -4.36 11.90
C LEU A 53 -5.45 -4.69 10.57
N LEU A 54 -4.22 -4.20 10.35
CA LEU A 54 -3.48 -4.47 9.13
C LEU A 54 -3.17 -5.97 8.96
N THR A 55 -2.80 -6.65 10.05
CA THR A 55 -2.60 -8.10 10.08
C THR A 55 -3.90 -8.85 9.82
N THR A 56 -5.03 -8.41 10.40
CA THR A 56 -6.34 -9.01 10.10
C THR A 56 -6.68 -8.90 8.60
N LEU A 57 -6.41 -7.75 7.98
CA LEU A 57 -6.77 -7.50 6.59
C LEU A 57 -5.86 -8.19 5.59
N THR A 58 -4.54 -8.20 5.85
CA THR A 58 -3.52 -8.59 4.86
C THR A 58 -2.68 -9.79 5.29
N GLY A 59 -2.95 -10.34 6.47
CA GLY A 59 -2.23 -11.45 7.06
C GLY A 59 -0.74 -11.16 7.22
N TRP A 60 0.08 -12.15 6.88
CA TRP A 60 1.55 -12.05 6.96
C TRP A 60 2.15 -10.98 6.03
N THR A 61 1.39 -10.46 5.06
CA THR A 61 1.86 -9.43 4.13
C THR A 61 1.72 -8.00 4.68
N ALA A 62 1.14 -7.84 5.87
CA ALA A 62 1.03 -6.57 6.60
C ALA A 62 2.31 -5.71 6.63
N PRO A 63 3.51 -6.25 6.97
CA PRO A 63 4.73 -5.45 6.96
C PRO A 63 5.11 -4.96 5.55
N LEU A 64 4.82 -5.74 4.49
CA LEU A 64 5.10 -5.35 3.11
C LEU A 64 4.19 -4.19 2.67
N PHE A 65 2.91 -4.26 3.03
CA PHE A 65 1.97 -3.18 2.77
C PHE A 65 2.32 -1.90 3.55
N ALA A 66 2.69 -2.02 4.83
CA ALA A 66 3.13 -0.86 5.60
C ALA A 66 4.42 -0.24 5.03
N ALA A 67 5.38 -1.09 4.62
CA ALA A 67 6.62 -0.65 3.99
C ALA A 67 6.39 0.05 2.64
N SER A 68 5.44 -0.42 1.82
CA SER A 68 5.14 0.24 0.54
C SER A 68 4.62 1.66 0.74
N LEU A 69 3.76 1.91 1.75
CA LEU A 69 3.31 3.25 2.11
C LEU A 69 4.48 4.16 2.51
N VAL A 70 5.42 3.65 3.31
CA VAL A 70 6.61 4.41 3.71
C VAL A 70 7.46 4.75 2.49
N ILE A 71 7.71 3.78 1.60
CA ILE A 71 8.50 4.00 0.38
C ILE A 71 7.84 5.04 -0.51
N ILE A 72 6.54 4.94 -0.78
CA ILE A 72 5.79 5.92 -1.58
C ILE A 72 5.87 7.30 -0.92
N GLY A 73 5.72 7.36 0.41
CA GLY A 73 5.84 8.60 1.16
C GLY A 73 7.21 9.26 1.01
N LEU A 74 8.29 8.49 1.14
CA LEU A 74 9.66 8.97 0.94
C LEU A 74 9.88 9.46 -0.50
N VAL A 75 9.34 8.75 -1.49
CA VAL A 75 9.41 9.15 -2.90
C VAL A 75 8.74 10.50 -3.13
N LEU A 76 7.57 10.73 -2.53
CA LEU A 76 6.85 12.00 -2.64
C LEU A 76 7.59 13.16 -1.96
N ILE A 77 8.22 12.90 -0.80
CA ILE A 77 9.07 13.89 -0.11
C ILE A 77 10.30 14.23 -0.96
N PHE A 78 10.97 13.21 -1.50
CA PHE A 78 12.21 13.38 -2.26
C PHE A 78 11.99 13.51 -3.76
N ARG A 79 10.79 13.92 -4.22
CA ARG A 79 10.39 13.92 -5.64
C ARG A 79 11.43 14.54 -6.59
N ARG A 80 12.11 15.60 -6.17
CA ARG A 80 13.18 16.27 -6.96
C ARG A 80 14.47 15.46 -7.09
N ARG A 81 14.74 14.53 -6.17
CA ARG A 81 15.93 13.67 -6.12
C ARG A 81 15.64 12.22 -6.51
N ALA A 82 14.39 11.78 -6.39
CA ALA A 82 13.97 10.39 -6.57
C ALA A 82 13.77 9.96 -8.04
N GLY A 83 13.98 10.87 -9.02
CA GLY A 83 13.81 10.58 -10.44
C GLY A 83 12.34 10.48 -10.88
N TYR A 84 12.11 10.04 -12.13
CA TYR A 84 10.77 9.76 -12.63
C TYR A 84 10.29 8.41 -12.09
N TRP A 85 9.29 8.44 -11.22
CA TRP A 85 8.57 7.23 -10.83
C TRP A 85 7.47 6.95 -11.86
N SER A 86 7.53 5.75 -12.44
CA SER A 86 6.52 5.25 -13.37
C SER A 86 5.26 4.89 -12.57
N ALA A 87 4.11 5.35 -13.05
CA ALA A 87 2.81 4.99 -12.46
C ALA A 87 2.56 3.48 -12.56
N GLU A 88 3.09 2.86 -13.61
CA GLU A 88 3.06 1.42 -13.85
C GLU A 88 3.79 0.64 -12.75
N ALA A 89 4.87 1.18 -12.17
CA ALA A 89 5.55 0.54 -11.05
C ALA A 89 4.69 0.51 -9.78
N LEU A 90 3.93 1.59 -9.51
CA LEU A 90 3.01 1.64 -8.38
C LEU A 90 1.88 0.62 -8.55
N ILE A 91 1.26 0.60 -9.73
CA ILE A 91 0.22 -0.38 -10.07
C ILE A 91 0.78 -1.81 -10.00
N GLY A 92 2.00 -2.03 -10.47
CA GLY A 92 2.67 -3.33 -10.41
C GLY A 92 2.88 -3.80 -8.96
N VAL A 93 3.28 -2.91 -8.05
CA VAL A 93 3.42 -3.23 -6.62
C VAL A 93 2.06 -3.52 -5.98
N GLU A 94 1.02 -2.76 -6.29
CA GLU A 94 -0.34 -3.02 -5.79
C GLU A 94 -0.85 -4.38 -6.25
N LEU A 95 -0.73 -4.68 -7.54
CA LEU A 95 -1.12 -5.97 -8.11
C LEU A 95 -0.30 -7.12 -7.55
N LEU A 96 1.00 -6.92 -7.32
CA LEU A 96 1.87 -7.90 -6.67
C LEU A 96 1.40 -8.19 -5.25
N LEU A 97 1.10 -7.16 -4.45
CA LEU A 97 0.65 -7.32 -3.07
C LEU A 97 -0.72 -8.01 -3.01
N LEU A 98 -1.68 -7.59 -3.85
CA LEU A 98 -2.99 -8.23 -3.93
C LEU A 98 -2.88 -9.69 -4.41
N GLY A 99 -2.06 -9.93 -5.43
CA GLY A 99 -1.77 -11.27 -5.94
C GLY A 99 -1.13 -12.16 -4.87
N LEU A 100 -0.19 -11.62 -4.09
CA LEU A 100 0.45 -12.34 -2.99
C LEU A 100 -0.54 -12.69 -1.87
N MET A 101 -1.43 -11.75 -1.48
CA MET A 101 -2.48 -12.00 -0.50
C MET A 101 -3.42 -13.13 -0.98
N GLY A 102 -3.95 -13.02 -2.21
CA GLY A 102 -4.85 -14.02 -2.78
C GLY A 102 -4.18 -15.38 -2.99
N ALA A 103 -2.95 -15.41 -3.51
CA ALA A 103 -2.21 -16.65 -3.72
C ALA A 103 -1.84 -17.34 -2.41
N THR A 104 -1.61 -16.59 -1.33
CA THR A 104 -1.41 -17.17 0.01
C THR A 104 -2.64 -17.94 0.47
N PHE A 105 -3.85 -17.39 0.23
CA PHE A 105 -5.10 -18.08 0.56
C PHE A 105 -5.28 -19.35 -0.28
N VAL A 106 -5.17 -19.22 -1.59
CA VAL A 106 -5.30 -20.36 -2.54
C VAL A 106 -4.36 -21.50 -2.15
N ARG A 107 -3.12 -21.16 -1.77
CA ARG A 107 -2.12 -22.15 -1.35
C ARG A 107 -2.45 -22.83 -0.02
N SER A 108 -3.13 -22.16 0.90
CA SER A 108 -3.38 -22.69 2.24
C SER A 108 -4.65 -23.52 2.33
N GLU A 109 -5.74 -23.08 1.70
CA GLU A 109 -7.04 -23.77 1.76
C GLU A 109 -7.25 -24.77 0.61
N GLY A 110 -6.81 -24.44 -0.61
CA GLY A 110 -6.96 -25.29 -1.80
C GLY A 110 -8.39 -25.47 -2.33
N ILE A 111 -9.42 -25.14 -1.56
CA ILE A 111 -10.85 -25.19 -1.90
C ILE A 111 -11.53 -23.90 -1.41
N ALA A 112 -12.57 -23.43 -2.10
CA ALA A 112 -13.32 -22.27 -1.66
C ALA A 112 -13.94 -22.48 -0.26
N ASN A 113 -13.62 -21.57 0.66
CA ASN A 113 -14.14 -21.52 2.01
C ASN A 113 -14.73 -20.14 2.30
N TRP A 114 -16.07 -20.05 2.27
CA TRP A 114 -16.81 -18.81 2.50
C TRP A 114 -16.97 -18.42 3.97
N ASN A 115 -16.37 -19.18 4.90
CA ASN A 115 -16.33 -18.82 6.31
C ASN A 115 -15.12 -17.92 6.60
N THR A 116 -15.33 -16.61 6.67
CA THR A 116 -14.25 -15.64 6.92
C THR A 116 -13.69 -15.76 8.32
N GLN A 117 -12.36 -15.82 8.44
CA GLN A 117 -11.64 -15.72 9.70
C GLN A 117 -10.99 -14.34 9.84
N PHE A 118 -11.13 -13.72 11.02
CA PHE A 118 -10.61 -12.36 11.31
C PHE A 118 -9.32 -12.39 12.14
N ASP A 119 -8.53 -13.45 12.02
CA ASP A 119 -7.29 -13.65 12.75
C ASP A 119 -6.03 -13.34 11.91
N GLY A 120 -6.19 -13.02 10.62
CA GLY A 120 -5.08 -12.73 9.71
C GLY A 120 -4.42 -13.97 9.11
N THR A 121 -5.00 -15.16 9.29
CA THR A 121 -4.52 -16.38 8.63
C THR A 121 -4.69 -16.32 7.11
N ALA A 122 -3.97 -17.18 6.38
CA ALA A 122 -4.17 -17.40 4.95
C ALA A 122 -4.12 -16.14 4.04
N GLY A 123 -3.40 -15.08 4.44
CA GLY A 123 -3.34 -13.80 3.69
C GLY A 123 -4.36 -12.75 4.13
N GLY A 124 -5.04 -12.99 5.26
CA GLY A 124 -6.03 -12.09 5.85
C GLY A 124 -7.34 -12.03 5.07
N VAL A 125 -8.21 -11.11 5.45
CA VAL A 125 -9.54 -10.93 4.83
C VAL A 125 -9.44 -10.64 3.33
N ILE A 126 -8.43 -9.87 2.90
CA ILE A 126 -8.23 -9.55 1.47
C ILE A 126 -7.79 -10.81 0.71
N GLY A 127 -6.85 -11.58 1.27
CA GLY A 127 -6.44 -12.87 0.71
C GLY A 127 -7.61 -13.84 0.61
N TRP A 128 -8.42 -13.95 1.66
CA TRP A 128 -9.65 -14.75 1.68
C TRP A 128 -10.63 -14.34 0.59
N ALA A 129 -10.92 -13.05 0.43
CA ALA A 129 -11.87 -12.58 -0.58
C ALA A 129 -11.38 -12.89 -2.01
N LEU A 130 -10.13 -12.53 -2.32
CA LEU A 130 -9.54 -12.74 -3.65
C LEU A 130 -9.34 -14.23 -3.95
N GLY A 131 -8.90 -15.00 -2.96
CA GLY A 131 -8.63 -16.42 -3.10
C GLY A 131 -9.90 -17.24 -3.30
N ASN A 132 -10.97 -16.95 -2.56
CA ASN A 132 -12.27 -17.59 -2.78
C ASN A 132 -12.84 -17.31 -4.17
N LEU A 133 -12.75 -16.06 -4.63
CA LEU A 133 -13.15 -15.69 -6.00
C LEU A 133 -12.33 -16.50 -7.02
N ALA A 134 -11.02 -16.58 -6.85
CA ALA A 134 -10.15 -17.35 -7.74
C ALA A 134 -10.46 -18.85 -7.75
N LEU A 135 -10.60 -19.48 -6.58
CA LEU A 135 -10.90 -20.91 -6.45
C LEU A 135 -12.26 -21.26 -7.05
N ASN A 136 -13.28 -20.43 -6.80
CA ASN A 136 -14.60 -20.62 -7.38
C ASN A 136 -14.57 -20.50 -8.92
N LEU A 137 -13.86 -19.51 -9.46
CA LEU A 137 -13.67 -19.37 -10.91
C LEU A 137 -12.92 -20.54 -11.55
N LEU A 138 -12.05 -21.21 -10.79
CA LEU A 138 -11.30 -22.39 -11.23
C LEU A 138 -12.08 -23.70 -11.03
N GLY A 139 -13.29 -23.66 -10.45
CA GLY A 139 -14.12 -24.84 -10.17
C GLY A 139 -13.68 -25.64 -8.95
N ALA A 140 -12.86 -25.06 -8.07
CA ALA A 140 -12.48 -25.62 -6.78
C ALA A 140 -13.46 -25.16 -5.70
N SER A 141 -14.65 -25.78 -5.68
CA SER A 141 -15.76 -25.49 -4.77
C SER A 141 -16.14 -26.71 -3.93
#